data_AF-A0A5C6NA49-F1
#
_entry.id   AF-A0A5C6NA49-F1
#
_cell.length_a   1.000
_cell.length_b   1.000
_cell.length_c   1.000
_cell.angle_alpha   90.00
_cell.angle_beta   90.00
_cell.angle_gamma   90.00
#
_symmetry.space_group_name_H-M   'P 1'
#
loop_
_entity.id
_entity.type
_entity.pdbx_description
1 polymer ?
#
loop_
_entity_poly.entity_id
_entity_poly.type
_entity_poly.pdbx_seq_one_letter_code
_entity_poly.pdbx_strand_id
1 'polypeptide(L)'
;MENGIMAAIQCTLRHHHRDHYSGASSHMYGSSTNNQRIESWWSIFRKGRSQFWMELFADLRDAGYFNGSHEHQCLLRYCFGDVVQKDLDECVGLWNSHRIRPSRTASCPGGVPNELYYLPHRLTPETVDQIEQTQLDAFPEAPLTRAPCGDANMQEYLDLAMQSNHLQKAEY
;
A
#
# COMPACT_ATOMS: atom_id res chain seq x y z
N MET A 1 10.20 2.35 11.99
CA MET A 1 9.47 1.80 13.15
C MET A 1 8.38 0.78 12.74
N GLU A 2 8.07 0.65 11.44
CA GLU A 2 7.03 -0.25 10.90
C GLU A 2 7.41 -1.75 10.95
N ASN A 3 8.68 -2.09 10.68
CA ASN A 3 9.15 -3.48 10.68
C ASN A 3 9.03 -4.19 12.04
N GLY A 4 9.14 -3.44 13.15
CA GLY A 4 9.05 -4.01 14.50
C GLY A 4 7.64 -4.46 14.87
N ILE A 5 6.62 -3.70 14.41
CA ILE A 5 5.21 -4.04 14.64
C ILE A 5 4.85 -5.28 13.84
N MET A 6 5.23 -5.33 12.56
CA MET A 6 5.00 -6.51 11.71
C MET A 6 5.70 -7.76 12.25
N ALA A 7 6.94 -7.63 12.73
CA ALA A 7 7.64 -8.73 13.38
C ALA A 7 6.88 -9.24 14.62
N ALA A 8 6.39 -8.33 15.47
CA ALA A 8 5.61 -8.70 16.65
C ALA A 8 4.32 -9.42 16.28
N ILE A 9 3.58 -8.91 15.28
CA ILE A 9 2.35 -9.54 14.78
C ILE A 9 2.65 -10.97 14.30
N GLN A 10 3.67 -11.16 13.45
CA GLN A 10 4.04 -12.48 12.92
C GLN A 10 4.40 -13.47 14.03
N CYS A 11 5.21 -13.04 15.00
CA CYS A 11 5.59 -13.87 16.15
C CYS A 11 4.39 -14.23 17.04
N THR A 12 3.45 -13.29 17.24
CA THR A 12 2.24 -13.52 18.05
C THR A 12 1.30 -14.51 17.36
N LEU A 13 1.01 -14.29 16.07
CA LEU A 13 0.12 -15.17 15.30
C LEU A 13 0.64 -16.60 15.25
N ARG A 14 1.96 -16.77 15.15
CA ARG A 14 2.60 -18.08 15.07
C ARG A 14 3.07 -18.64 16.42
N HIS A 15 2.70 -18.03 17.54
CA HIS A 15 3.22 -18.41 18.86
C HIS A 15 2.89 -19.86 19.24
N HIS A 16 1.71 -20.35 18.88
CA HIS A 16 1.25 -21.71 19.23
C HIS A 16 1.58 -22.78 18.17
N HIS A 17 2.25 -22.40 17.08
CA HIS A 17 2.61 -23.33 16.00
C HIS A 17 3.79 -24.22 16.43
N ARG A 18 3.87 -25.43 15.87
CA ARG A 18 4.85 -26.45 16.27
C ARG A 18 5.98 -26.67 15.26
N ASP A 19 6.00 -25.90 14.18
CA ASP A 19 7.02 -26.01 13.15
C ASP A 19 8.27 -25.20 13.50
N HIS A 20 9.33 -25.38 12.71
CA HIS A 20 10.63 -24.73 12.94
C HIS A 20 10.55 -23.19 12.92
N TYR A 21 9.55 -22.64 12.24
CA TYR A 21 9.36 -21.19 12.07
C TYR A 21 8.33 -20.60 13.05
N SER A 22 8.03 -21.25 14.16
CA SER A 22 7.05 -20.74 15.14
C SER A 22 7.61 -19.69 16.11
N GLY A 23 6.72 -18.88 16.70
CA GLY A 23 7.04 -17.85 17.68
C GLY A 23 8.11 -16.87 17.21
N ALA A 24 9.22 -16.75 17.95
CA ALA A 24 10.30 -15.82 17.62
C ALA A 24 11.01 -16.13 16.29
N SER A 25 10.92 -17.37 15.80
CA SER A 25 11.49 -17.80 14.52
C SER A 25 10.61 -17.46 13.32
N SER A 26 9.45 -16.83 13.55
CA SER A 26 8.49 -16.46 12.50
C SER A 26 8.87 -15.21 11.71
N HIS A 27 9.82 -14.43 12.20
CA HIS A 27 10.31 -13.23 11.54
C HIS A 27 11.84 -13.24 11.45
N MET A 28 12.39 -12.76 10.33
CA MET A 28 13.83 -12.64 10.13
C MET A 28 14.19 -11.21 9.69
N TYR A 29 15.18 -10.61 10.35
CA TYR A 29 15.79 -9.37 9.86
C TYR A 29 16.83 -9.70 8.80
N GLY A 30 16.66 -9.16 7.60
CA GLY A 30 17.64 -9.22 6.51
C GLY A 30 18.28 -7.86 6.25
N SER A 31 19.40 -7.85 5.51
CA SER A 31 19.98 -6.61 4.99
C SER A 31 19.09 -5.99 3.91
N SER A 32 19.17 -4.67 3.74
CA SER A 32 18.44 -3.96 2.67
C SER A 32 18.76 -4.49 1.28
N THR A 33 19.97 -5.01 1.06
CA THR A 33 20.40 -5.63 -0.21
C THR A 33 19.55 -6.85 -0.61
N ASN A 34 18.81 -7.44 0.32
CA ASN A 34 17.92 -8.57 0.05
C ASN A 34 16.52 -8.12 -0.37
N ASN A 35 16.23 -6.81 -0.34
CA ASN A 35 14.94 -6.22 -0.67
C ASN A 35 14.71 -6.02 -2.18
N GLN A 36 15.50 -6.70 -3.02
CA GLN A 36 15.55 -6.50 -4.48
C GLN A 36 14.20 -6.59 -5.18
N ARG A 37 13.29 -7.43 -4.66
CA ARG A 37 11.98 -7.64 -5.28
C ARG A 37 11.08 -6.43 -5.12
N ILE A 38 10.98 -5.89 -3.91
CA ILE A 38 10.16 -4.69 -3.69
C ILE A 38 10.82 -3.49 -4.39
N GLU A 39 12.15 -3.39 -4.38
CA GLU A 39 12.87 -2.32 -5.07
C GLU A 39 12.68 -2.38 -6.59
N SER A 40 12.71 -3.57 -7.18
CA SER A 40 12.37 -3.79 -8.59
C SER A 40 10.94 -3.38 -8.89
N TRP A 41 9.99 -3.73 -8.01
CA TRP A 41 8.61 -3.29 -8.15
C TRP A 41 8.45 -1.76 -8.05
N TRP A 42 9.08 -1.12 -7.06
CA TRP A 42 9.09 0.34 -6.93
C TRP A 42 9.67 1.02 -8.17
N SER A 43 10.68 0.42 -8.80
CA SER A 43 11.24 0.90 -10.07
C SER A 43 10.20 0.85 -11.20
N ILE A 44 9.44 -0.24 -11.32
CA ILE A 44 8.38 -0.40 -12.31
C ILE A 44 7.26 0.60 -12.06
N PHE A 45 6.76 0.67 -10.82
CA PHE A 45 5.69 1.59 -10.44
C PHE A 45 6.07 3.05 -10.72
N ARG A 46 7.31 3.43 -10.39
CA ARG A 46 7.82 4.76 -10.68
C ARG A 46 7.81 5.06 -12.17
N LYS A 47 8.43 4.20 -12.99
CA LYS A 47 8.52 4.41 -14.44
C LYS A 47 7.15 4.39 -15.14
N GLY A 48 6.20 3.62 -14.61
CA GLY A 48 4.90 3.42 -15.25
C GLY A 48 3.86 4.48 -14.89
N ARG A 49 3.82 4.94 -13.64
CA ARG A 49 2.73 5.78 -13.12
C ARG A 49 3.21 6.95 -12.26
N SER A 50 3.98 6.66 -11.21
CA SER A 50 4.23 7.67 -10.17
C SER A 50 5.11 8.84 -10.62
N GLN A 51 5.91 8.66 -11.68
CA GLN A 51 6.76 9.72 -12.21
C GLN A 51 5.95 10.95 -12.63
N PHE A 52 4.80 10.75 -13.28
CA PHE A 52 3.90 11.84 -13.69
C PHE A 52 3.49 12.72 -12.50
N TRP A 53 3.00 12.10 -11.43
CA TRP A 53 2.56 12.83 -10.24
C TRP A 53 3.72 13.57 -9.55
N MET A 54 4.91 12.97 -9.53
CA MET A 54 6.11 13.60 -8.99
C MET A 54 6.51 14.84 -9.80
N GLU A 55 6.47 14.76 -11.14
CA GLU A 55 6.76 15.87 -12.04
C GLU A 55 5.72 16.98 -11.91
N LEU A 56 4.43 16.64 -11.94
CA LEU A 56 3.34 17.59 -11.76
C LEU A 56 3.47 18.40 -10.46
N PHE A 57 3.73 17.73 -9.33
CA PHE A 57 3.88 18.43 -8.05
C PHE A 57 5.21 19.19 -7.93
N ALA A 58 6.25 18.75 -8.63
CA ALA A 58 7.49 19.52 -8.74
C ALA A 58 7.27 20.80 -9.54
N ASP A 59 6.54 20.73 -10.67
CA ASP A 59 6.21 21.89 -11.49
C ASP A 59 5.35 22.90 -10.72
N LEU A 60 4.36 22.43 -9.95
CA LEU A 60 3.57 23.31 -9.07
C LEU A 60 4.43 24.02 -8.03
N ARG A 61 5.43 23.34 -7.47
CA ARG A 61 6.38 23.94 -6.54
C ARG A 61 7.25 24.98 -7.24
N ASP A 62 7.81 24.62 -8.37
CA ASP A 62 8.78 25.46 -9.09
C ASP A 62 8.11 26.71 -9.69
N ALA A 63 6.82 26.63 -10.03
CA ALA A 63 5.99 27.77 -10.42
C ALA A 63 5.51 28.64 -9.23
N GLY A 64 5.78 28.24 -7.99
CA GLY A 64 5.40 28.98 -6.78
C GLY A 64 3.97 28.72 -6.28
N TYR A 65 3.24 27.76 -6.84
CA TYR A 65 1.90 27.37 -6.39
C TYR A 65 1.92 26.39 -5.20
N PHE A 66 3.06 25.76 -4.93
CA PHE A 66 3.24 24.85 -3.80
C PHE A 66 4.49 25.18 -2.98
N ASN A 67 4.33 25.46 -1.69
CA ASN A 67 5.43 25.79 -0.78
C ASN A 67 5.69 24.69 0.27
N GLY A 68 4.92 23.60 0.28
CA GLY A 68 5.05 22.53 1.26
C GLY A 68 4.40 22.78 2.61
N SER A 69 3.68 23.89 2.81
CA SER A 69 2.94 24.15 4.05
C SER A 69 1.86 23.09 4.29
N HIS A 70 1.38 23.01 5.54
CA HIS A 70 0.31 22.07 5.89
C HIS A 70 -0.95 22.31 5.05
N GLU A 71 -1.32 23.57 4.86
CA GLU A 71 -2.49 23.99 4.09
C GLU A 71 -2.37 23.60 2.62
N HIS A 72 -1.19 23.80 2.02
CA HIS A 72 -0.93 23.39 0.64
C HIS A 72 -0.91 21.87 0.48
N GLN A 73 -0.41 21.13 1.47
CA GLN A 73 -0.49 19.66 1.48
C GLN A 73 -1.94 19.19 1.56
N CYS A 74 -2.76 19.79 2.42
CA CYS A 74 -4.19 19.51 2.52
C CYS A 74 -4.90 19.83 1.20
N LEU A 75 -4.60 20.97 0.58
CA LEU A 75 -5.16 21.35 -0.72
C LEU A 75 -4.81 20.34 -1.82
N LEU A 76 -3.55 19.93 -1.93
CA LEU A 76 -3.16 18.92 -2.93
C LEU A 76 -3.87 17.59 -2.70
N ARG A 77 -3.97 17.12 -1.45
CA ARG A 77 -4.72 15.90 -1.12
C ARG A 77 -6.21 16.04 -1.44
N TYR A 78 -6.80 17.20 -1.17
CA TYR A 78 -8.19 17.48 -1.49
C TYR A 78 -8.46 17.45 -3.00
N CYS A 79 -7.60 18.11 -3.78
CA CYS A 79 -7.77 18.28 -5.22
C CYS A 79 -7.43 17.02 -6.03
N PHE A 80 -6.34 16.33 -5.66
CA PHE A 80 -5.79 15.22 -6.44
C PHE A 80 -5.97 13.85 -5.76
N GLY A 81 -6.33 13.80 -4.48
CA GLY A 81 -6.39 12.56 -3.71
C GLY A 81 -7.27 11.50 -4.34
N ASP A 82 -8.47 11.87 -4.80
CA ASP A 82 -9.41 10.95 -5.43
C ASP A 82 -8.85 10.38 -6.75
N VAL A 83 -8.20 11.23 -7.56
CA VAL A 83 -7.60 10.82 -8.84
C VAL A 83 -6.37 9.95 -8.63
N VAL A 84 -5.51 10.32 -7.69
CA VAL A 84 -4.34 9.53 -7.31
C VAL A 84 -4.78 8.18 -6.73
N GLN A 85 -5.83 8.15 -5.90
CA GLN A 85 -6.36 6.90 -5.36
C GLN A 85 -6.88 5.99 -6.48
N LYS A 86 -7.64 6.53 -7.44
CA LYS A 86 -8.10 5.77 -8.62
C LYS A 86 -6.91 5.19 -9.42
N ASP A 87 -5.85 5.98 -9.63
CA ASP A 87 -4.64 5.54 -10.33
C ASP A 87 -3.91 4.41 -9.57
N LEU A 88 -3.87 4.50 -8.24
CA LEU A 88 -3.32 3.46 -7.36
C LEU A 88 -4.19 2.19 -7.37
N ASP A 89 -5.51 2.32 -7.32
CA ASP A 89 -6.44 1.18 -7.35
C ASP A 89 -6.32 0.41 -8.67
N GLU A 90 -6.16 1.12 -9.79
CA GLU A 90 -5.91 0.49 -11.10
C GLU A 90 -4.54 -0.20 -11.14
N CYS A 91 -3.50 0.40 -10.56
CA CYS A 91 -2.21 -0.26 -10.36
C CYS A 91 -2.33 -1.56 -9.58
N VAL A 92 -3.08 -1.54 -8.47
CA VAL A 92 -3.34 -2.73 -7.65
C VAL A 92 -4.08 -3.79 -8.47
N GLY A 93 -5.11 -3.40 -9.23
CA GLY A 93 -5.86 -4.31 -10.10
C GLY A 93 -4.98 -4.99 -11.16
N LEU A 94 -4.18 -4.20 -11.88
CA LEU A 94 -3.25 -4.69 -12.89
C LEU A 94 -2.17 -5.58 -12.29
N TRP A 95 -1.56 -5.14 -11.18
CA TRP A 95 -0.51 -5.89 -10.52
C TRP A 95 -1.04 -7.19 -9.91
N ASN A 96 -2.22 -7.21 -9.32
CA ASN A 96 -2.71 -8.43 -8.70
C ASN A 96 -3.26 -9.44 -9.72
N SER A 97 -3.55 -8.99 -10.95
CA SER A 97 -4.07 -9.82 -12.03
C SER A 97 -3.02 -10.26 -13.06
N HIS A 98 -1.82 -9.67 -13.06
CA HIS A 98 -0.78 -10.06 -14.02
C HIS A 98 -0.22 -11.45 -13.72
N ARG A 99 0.21 -12.17 -14.76
CA ARG A 99 0.84 -13.48 -14.59
C ARG A 99 2.35 -13.35 -14.45
N ILE A 100 2.87 -13.74 -13.30
CA ILE A 100 4.31 -13.88 -13.06
C ILE A 100 4.80 -15.15 -13.75
N ARG A 101 5.83 -15.02 -14.60
CA ARG A 101 6.45 -16.17 -15.26
C ARG A 101 7.19 -17.04 -14.24
N PRO A 102 7.02 -18.37 -14.28
CA PRO A 102 7.84 -19.28 -13.48
C PRO A 102 9.32 -19.17 -13.86
N SER A 103 10.20 -19.24 -12.87
CA SER A 103 11.65 -19.35 -13.06
C SER A 103 12.20 -20.47 -12.21
N ARG A 104 13.16 -21.24 -12.74
CA ARG A 104 13.80 -22.36 -12.04
C ARG A 104 14.60 -21.93 -10.81
N THR A 105 15.03 -20.67 -10.78
CA THR A 105 15.86 -20.11 -9.70
C THR A 105 15.04 -19.25 -8.73
N ALA A 106 13.75 -19.03 -8.99
CA ALA A 106 12.90 -18.22 -8.14
C ALA A 106 12.39 -19.03 -6.94
N SER A 107 12.55 -18.47 -5.74
CA SER A 107 12.02 -19.05 -4.50
C SER A 107 10.49 -18.98 -4.39
N CYS A 108 9.82 -18.18 -5.23
CA CYS A 108 8.37 -18.04 -5.23
C CYS A 108 7.73 -18.67 -6.47
N PRO A 109 6.53 -19.26 -6.32
CA PRO A 109 5.81 -19.84 -7.44
C PRO A 109 5.45 -18.76 -8.46
N GLY A 110 5.54 -19.12 -9.74
CA GLY A 110 4.92 -18.34 -10.81
C GLY A 110 3.39 -18.50 -10.77
N GLY A 111 2.66 -17.54 -11.33
CA GLY A 111 1.21 -17.53 -11.26
C GLY A 111 0.65 -16.11 -11.23
N VAL A 112 -0.67 -16.00 -11.10
CA VAL A 112 -1.35 -14.71 -10.92
C VAL A 112 -1.43 -14.41 -9.42
N PRO A 113 -0.94 -13.26 -8.91
CA PRO A 113 -0.93 -12.97 -7.47
C PRO A 113 -2.28 -13.19 -6.78
N ASN A 114 -3.39 -12.76 -7.38
CA ASN A 114 -4.73 -13.04 -6.87
C ASN A 114 -5.02 -14.55 -6.76
N GLU A 115 -4.66 -15.35 -7.76
CA GLU A 115 -4.84 -16.81 -7.69
C GLU A 115 -3.95 -17.42 -6.61
N LEU A 116 -2.69 -16.96 -6.49
CA LEU A 116 -1.76 -17.41 -5.45
C LEU A 116 -2.30 -17.11 -4.05
N TYR A 117 -2.96 -15.95 -3.87
CA TYR A 117 -3.50 -15.51 -2.60
C TYR A 117 -4.83 -16.19 -2.24
N TYR A 118 -5.80 -16.21 -3.16
CA TYR A 118 -7.14 -16.75 -2.88
C TYR A 118 -7.22 -18.27 -3.01
N LEU A 119 -6.31 -18.91 -3.75
CA LEU A 119 -6.34 -20.35 -4.02
C LEU A 119 -5.00 -21.04 -3.67
N PRO A 120 -4.48 -20.86 -2.45
CA PRO A 120 -3.15 -21.38 -2.07
C PRO A 120 -3.08 -22.92 -2.15
N HIS A 121 -4.18 -23.61 -1.84
CA HIS A 121 -4.32 -25.06 -1.91
C HIS A 121 -4.07 -25.65 -3.32
N ARG A 122 -4.16 -24.84 -4.39
CA ARG A 122 -3.89 -25.29 -5.76
C ARG A 122 -2.41 -25.34 -6.10
N LEU A 123 -1.55 -24.74 -5.27
CA LEU A 123 -0.14 -24.48 -5.58
C LEU A 123 0.80 -25.21 -4.64
N THR A 124 0.42 -25.36 -3.37
CA THR A 124 1.16 -26.15 -2.38
C THR A 124 0.21 -27.11 -1.66
N PRO A 125 0.54 -28.42 -1.60
CA PRO A 125 -0.15 -29.38 -0.72
C PRO A 125 0.10 -29.10 0.76
N GLU A 126 1.13 -28.30 1.07
CA GLU A 126 1.49 -27.91 2.43
C GLU A 126 0.46 -26.91 2.97
N THR A 127 -0.08 -27.27 4.12
CA THR A 127 -1.18 -26.62 4.82
C THR A 127 -0.94 -25.12 4.98
N VAL A 128 -1.87 -24.32 4.47
CA VAL A 128 -2.04 -22.96 4.95
C VAL A 128 -2.52 -23.07 6.39
N ASP A 129 -1.59 -22.86 7.31
CA ASP A 129 -1.88 -22.81 8.73
C ASP A 129 -2.99 -21.79 8.98
N GLN A 130 -4.18 -22.28 9.33
CA GLN A 130 -5.34 -21.43 9.57
C GLN A 130 -5.15 -20.67 10.88
N ILE A 131 -5.22 -19.35 10.82
CA ILE A 131 -5.26 -18.48 12.00
C ILE A 131 -6.72 -18.37 12.43
N GLU A 132 -7.00 -18.63 13.71
CA GLU A 132 -8.34 -18.45 14.24
C GLU A 132 -8.70 -16.96 14.32
N GLN A 133 -9.94 -16.60 13.99
CA GLN A 133 -10.41 -15.21 14.02
C GLN A 133 -10.23 -14.56 15.40
N THR A 134 -10.37 -15.34 16.47
CA THR A 134 -10.13 -14.95 17.87
C THR A 134 -8.71 -14.45 18.13
N GLN A 135 -7.72 -14.91 17.35
CA GLN A 135 -6.34 -14.43 17.43
C GLN A 135 -6.18 -13.08 16.73
N LEU A 136 -7.04 -12.76 15.76
CA LEU A 136 -7.05 -11.48 15.05
C LEU A 136 -7.70 -10.37 15.89
N ASP A 137 -8.71 -10.71 16.70
CA ASP A 137 -9.38 -9.77 17.61
C ASP A 137 -8.45 -9.13 18.65
N ALA A 138 -7.28 -9.74 18.89
CA ALA A 138 -6.23 -9.19 19.75
C ALA A 138 -5.51 -7.97 19.15
N PHE A 139 -5.65 -7.74 17.84
CA PHE A 139 -5.03 -6.60 17.15
C PHE A 139 -6.07 -5.48 16.99
N PRO A 140 -5.74 -4.23 17.40
CA PRO A 140 -6.65 -3.12 17.23
C PRO A 140 -6.87 -2.85 15.74
N GLU A 141 -8.13 -2.67 15.33
CA GLU A 141 -8.42 -2.16 13.99
C GLU A 141 -7.89 -0.74 13.86
N ALA A 142 -6.98 -0.53 12.90
CA ALA A 142 -6.55 0.81 12.56
C ALA A 142 -7.66 1.47 11.72
N PRO A 143 -8.15 2.66 12.09
CA PRO A 143 -9.10 3.38 11.26
C PRO A 143 -8.44 3.70 9.91
N LEU A 144 -8.92 3.05 8.85
CA LEU A 144 -8.48 3.28 7.48
C LEU A 144 -8.99 4.62 6.93
N THR A 145 -10.02 5.20 7.55
CA THR A 145 -10.67 6.42 7.10
C THR A 145 -9.94 7.65 7.66
N ARG A 146 -9.06 8.22 6.84
CA ARG A 146 -8.63 9.62 7.01
C ARG A 146 -9.53 10.53 6.17
N ALA A 147 -9.78 11.75 6.66
CA ALA A 147 -10.41 12.79 5.84
C ALA A 147 -9.63 12.95 4.52
N PRO A 148 -10.28 13.22 3.38
CA PRO A 148 -9.62 13.29 2.07
C PRO A 148 -8.40 14.23 2.06
N CYS A 149 -8.50 15.40 2.69
CA CYS A 149 -7.37 16.32 2.82
C CYS A 149 -6.45 16.06 4.03
N GLY A 150 -6.80 15.09 4.89
CA GLY A 150 -6.07 14.71 6.11
C GLY A 150 -6.39 15.55 7.35
N ASP A 151 -7.16 16.63 7.23
CA ASP A 151 -7.57 17.52 8.33
C ASP A 151 -9.04 17.94 8.16
N ALA A 152 -9.88 17.69 9.17
CA ALA A 152 -11.32 17.93 9.05
C ALA A 152 -11.69 19.42 8.88
N ASN A 153 -10.95 20.35 9.50
CA ASN A 153 -11.25 21.77 9.43
C ASN A 153 -10.86 22.33 8.04
N MET A 154 -9.70 21.89 7.52
CA MET A 154 -9.29 22.24 6.16
C MET A 154 -10.24 21.65 5.13
N GLN A 155 -10.74 20.43 5.34
CA GLN A 155 -11.73 19.80 4.47
C GLN A 155 -12.99 20.68 4.35
N GLU A 156 -13.58 21.07 5.47
CA GLU A 156 -14.79 21.90 5.51
C GLU A 156 -14.59 23.25 4.82
N TYR A 157 -13.46 23.93 5.09
CA TYR A 157 -13.13 25.19 4.42
C TYR A 157 -13.02 25.03 2.89
N LEU A 158 -12.34 23.98 2.42
CA LEU A 158 -12.16 23.74 0.99
C LEU A 158 -13.48 23.37 0.31
N ASP A 159 -14.35 22.61 0.96
CA ASP A 159 -15.69 22.30 0.45
C ASP A 159 -16.52 23.59 0.25
N LEU A 160 -16.49 24.51 1.22
CA LEU A 160 -17.15 25.82 1.10
C LEU A 160 -16.53 26.70 0.01
N ALA A 161 -15.20 26.68 -0.11
CA ALA A 161 -14.48 27.42 -1.15
C ALA A 161 -14.84 26.91 -2.55
N MET A 162 -14.94 25.58 -2.74
CA MET A 162 -15.34 24.98 -4.02
C MET A 162 -16.77 25.37 -4.41
N GLN A 163 -17.70 25.33 -3.45
CA GLN A 163 -19.10 25.70 -3.69
C GLN A 163 -19.26 27.18 -4.04
N SER A 164 -18.60 28.07 -3.28
CA SER A 164 -18.69 29.53 -3.48
C SER A 164 -18.08 30.00 -4.80
N ASN A 165 -17.05 29.30 -5.29
CA ASN A 165 -16.38 29.62 -6.56
C ASN A 165 -16.92 28.81 -7.75
N HIS A 166 -17.96 27.99 -7.57
CA HIS A 166 -18.52 27.10 -8.58
C HIS A 166 -17.48 26.20 -9.26
N LEU A 167 -16.49 25.75 -8.49
CA LEU A 167 -15.44 24.86 -8.97
C LEU A 167 -15.88 23.41 -8.82
N GLN A 168 -15.46 22.56 -9.75
CA GLN A 168 -15.61 21.12 -9.67
C GLN A 168 -14.23 20.49 -9.54
N LYS A 169 -14.15 19.37 -8.80
CA LYS A 169 -12.93 18.57 -8.78
C LYS A 169 -12.68 18.01 -10.17
N ALA A 170 -11.41 17.82 -10.51
CA ALA A 170 -11.05 17.17 -11.76
C ALA A 170 -11.59 15.73 -11.75
N GLU A 171 -12.58 15.46 -12.61
CA GLU A 171 -13.01 14.11 -12.92
C GLU A 171 -12.13 13.55 -14.05
N TYR A 172 -11.66 12.32 -13.89
CA TYR A 172 -10.87 11.59 -14.88
C TYR A 172 -11.65 10.40 -15.42
#